data_AF-A0A5E4L2U2-F1
#
_entry.id   AF-A0A5E4L2U2-F1
#
_cell.length_a   1.000
_cell.length_b   1.000
_cell.length_c   1.000
_cell.angle_alpha   90.00
_cell.angle_beta   90.00
_cell.angle_gamma   90.00
#
_symmetry.space_group_name_H-M   'P 1'
#
loop_
_entity.id
_entity.type
_entity.pdbx_description
1 polymer ?
#
loop_
_entity_poly.entity_id
_entity_poly.type
_entity_poly.pdbx_seq_one_letter_code
_entity_poly.pdbx_strand_id
1 'polypeptide(L)'
;MIRNVRLYFFGLVFALLTISFLLMFPKQKTLELLVVILTIIASIYLGFALSDGRRKEIIIEISAMIFFIALAVLGMWISPYFLIAGYLLHGLWDIIHNPGII
;
A
#
# COMPACT_ATOMS: atom_id res chain seq x y z
N MET A 1 2.53 -9.30 -22.50
CA MET A 1 2.46 -7.83 -22.38
C MET A 1 1.05 -7.29 -22.13
N ILE A 2 0.01 -7.76 -22.85
CA ILE A 2 -1.38 -7.26 -22.74
C ILE A 2 -2.04 -7.52 -21.36
N ARG A 3 -1.67 -8.60 -20.66
CA ARG A 3 -2.24 -8.97 -19.35
C ARG A 3 -1.95 -7.93 -18.25
N ASN A 4 -0.82 -7.23 -18.34
CA ASN A 4 -0.40 -6.27 -17.32
C ASN A 4 -1.17 -4.95 -17.46
N VAL A 5 -1.45 -4.51 -18.71
CA VAL A 5 -2.23 -3.29 -18.98
C VAL A 5 -3.62 -3.37 -18.36
N ARG A 6 -4.27 -4.54 -18.44
CA ARG A 6 -5.59 -4.76 -17.82
C ARG A 6 -5.53 -4.65 -16.29
N LEU A 7 -4.48 -5.16 -15.66
CA LEU A 7 -4.29 -5.08 -14.21
C LEU A 7 -4.04 -3.64 -13.75
N TYR A 8 -3.18 -2.90 -14.46
CA TYR A 8 -2.95 -1.48 -14.16
C TYR A 8 -4.22 -0.64 -14.35
N PHE A 9 -5.03 -0.94 -15.38
CA PHE A 9 -6.32 -0.30 -15.58
C PHE A 9 -7.27 -0.55 -14.39
N PHE A 10 -7.40 -1.79 -13.93
CA PHE A 10 -8.23 -2.08 -12.76
C PHE A 10 -7.68 -1.41 -11.50
N GLY A 11 -6.36 -1.40 -11.30
CA GLY A 11 -5.73 -0.68 -10.19
C GLY A 11 -6.07 0.82 -10.21
N LEU A 12 -6.01 1.46 -11.37
CA LEU A 12 -6.39 2.86 -11.55
C LEU A 12 -7.88 3.08 -11.23
N VAL A 13 -8.76 2.20 -11.72
CA VAL A 13 -10.21 2.28 -11.43
C VAL A 13 -10.47 2.15 -9.92
N PHE A 14 -9.87 1.18 -9.24
CA PHE A 14 -10.03 1.02 -7.79
C PHE A 14 -9.46 2.19 -7.00
N ALA A 15 -8.33 2.78 -7.44
CA ALA A 15 -7.78 3.98 -6.83
C ALA A 15 -8.76 5.16 -6.95
N LEU A 16 -9.32 5.39 -8.14
CA LEU A 16 -10.30 6.45 -8.38
C LEU A 16 -11.59 6.24 -7.56
N LEU A 17 -12.08 5.01 -7.45
CA LEU A 17 -13.24 4.67 -6.61
C LEU A 17 -12.94 4.93 -5.13
N THR A 18 -11.75 4.54 -4.66
CA THR A 18 -11.31 4.78 -3.28
C THR A 18 -11.23 6.27 -2.98
N ILE A 19 -10.61 7.06 -3.87
CA ILE A 19 -10.54 8.52 -3.74
C ILE A 19 -11.95 9.12 -3.72
N SER A 20 -12.82 8.72 -4.65
CA SER A 20 -14.19 9.22 -4.73
C SER A 20 -14.98 8.94 -3.44
N PHE A 21 -14.83 7.74 -2.88
CA PHE A 21 -15.42 7.38 -1.59
C PHE A 21 -14.84 8.22 -0.44
N LEU A 22 -13.52 8.39 -0.38
CA LEU A 22 -12.85 9.14 0.69
C LEU A 22 -13.19 10.64 0.70
N LEU A 23 -13.52 11.21 -0.46
CA LEU A 23 -13.97 12.60 -0.60
C LEU A 23 -15.38 12.84 -0.02
N MET A 24 -16.14 11.78 0.27
CA MET A 24 -17.45 11.89 0.93
C MET A 24 -17.33 12.22 2.43
N PHE A 25 -16.12 12.18 2.99
CA PHE A 25 -15.86 12.38 4.42
C PHE A 25 -15.11 13.69 4.70
N PRO A 26 -15.22 14.23 5.93
CA PRO A 26 -14.39 15.36 6.36
C PRO A 26 -12.90 15.01 6.29
N LYS A 27 -12.06 16.02 6.00
CA LYS A 27 -10.61 15.88 5.83
C LYS A 27 -9.93 15.01 6.89
N GLN A 28 -10.30 15.17 8.17
CA GLN A 28 -9.72 14.38 9.26
C GLN A 28 -10.02 12.88 9.11
N LYS A 29 -11.26 12.52 8.78
CA LYS A 29 -11.67 11.13 8.54
C LYS A 29 -11.06 10.56 7.27
N THR A 30 -10.91 11.37 6.23
CA THR A 30 -10.17 10.98 5.03
C THR A 30 -8.72 10.60 5.37
N LEU A 31 -8.02 11.40 6.19
CA LEU A 31 -6.65 11.09 6.62
C LEU A 31 -6.59 9.82 7.47
N GLU A 32 -7.48 9.65 8.45
CA GLU A 32 -7.57 8.43 9.27
C GLU A 32 -7.79 7.18 8.40
N LEU A 33 -8.70 7.26 7.44
CA LEU A 33 -8.97 6.14 6.52
C LEU A 33 -7.77 5.87 5.60
N LEU A 34 -7.07 6.89 5.12
CA LEU A 34 -5.86 6.71 4.31
C LEU A 34 -4.73 6.03 5.11
N VAL A 35 -4.59 6.32 6.40
CA VAL A 35 -3.63 5.63 7.29
C VAL A 35 -3.98 4.16 7.41
N VAL A 36 -5.27 3.85 7.65
CA VAL A 36 -5.77 2.48 7.78
C VAL A 36 -5.56 1.70 6.48
N ILE A 37 -5.95 2.28 5.34
CA ILE A 37 -5.81 1.63 4.04
C ILE A 37 -4.34 1.33 3.74
N LEU A 38 -3.43 2.30 3.92
CA LEU A 38 -2.00 2.10 3.68
C LEU A 38 -1.43 0.99 4.58
N THR A 39 -1.84 0.94 5.84
CA THR A 39 -1.42 -0.10 6.79
C THR A 39 -1.92 -1.49 6.37
N ILE A 40 -3.17 -1.60 5.95
CA ILE A 40 -3.77 -2.86 5.49
C ILE A 40 -3.03 -3.37 4.26
N ILE A 41 -2.91 -2.54 3.20
CA ILE A 41 -2.29 -2.98 1.95
C ILE A 41 -0.81 -3.30 2.11
N ALA A 42 -0.09 -2.62 3.01
CA ALA A 42 1.31 -2.93 3.33
C ALA A 42 1.49 -4.27 4.06
N SER A 43 0.42 -4.81 4.65
CA SER A 43 0.48 -6.06 5.43
C SER A 43 0.05 -7.30 4.62
N ILE A 44 -0.48 -7.12 3.40
CA ILE A 44 -1.04 -8.22 2.60
C ILE A 44 0.01 -9.26 2.22
N TYR A 45 1.18 -8.82 1.72
CA TYR A 45 2.25 -9.75 1.32
C TYR A 45 2.83 -10.54 2.49
N LEU A 46 2.91 -9.94 3.68
CA LEU A 46 3.30 -10.66 4.88
C LEU A 46 2.33 -11.81 5.15
N GLY A 47 1.02 -11.58 4.99
CA GLY A 47 0.00 -12.63 5.10
C GLY A 47 0.25 -13.79 4.13
N PHE A 48 0.60 -13.48 2.88
CA PHE A 48 0.96 -14.51 1.88
C PHE A 48 2.24 -15.26 2.26
N ALA A 49 3.30 -14.56 2.64
CA ALA A 49 4.58 -15.16 3.04
C ALA A 49 4.46 -16.04 4.30
N LEU A 50 3.59 -15.67 5.23
CA LEU A 50 3.27 -16.49 6.41
C LEU A 50 2.46 -17.73 6.02
N SER A 51 1.54 -17.61 5.05
CA SER A 51 0.68 -18.72 4.64
C SER A 51 1.42 -19.86 3.92
N ASP A 52 2.50 -19.54 3.21
CA ASP A 52 3.33 -20.50 2.47
C ASP A 52 4.69 -20.79 3.13
N GLY A 53 5.02 -20.11 4.25
CA GLY A 53 6.17 -20.40 5.10
C GLY A 53 7.53 -19.91 4.56
N ARG A 54 7.55 -18.99 3.60
CA ARG A 54 8.78 -18.49 2.97
C ARG A 54 9.57 -17.55 3.89
N ARG A 55 10.50 -18.10 4.69
CA ARG A 55 11.31 -17.34 5.67
C ARG A 55 11.97 -16.06 5.13
N LYS A 56 12.57 -16.13 3.93
CA LYS A 56 13.21 -14.95 3.31
C LYS A 56 12.18 -13.85 3.06
N GLU A 57 11.06 -14.20 2.48
CA GLU A 57 9.98 -13.28 2.14
C GLU A 57 9.32 -12.72 3.40
N ILE A 58 9.13 -13.52 4.45
CA ILE A 58 8.64 -13.03 5.74
C ILE A 58 9.50 -11.87 6.27
N ILE A 59 10.83 -11.96 6.19
CA ILE A 59 11.73 -10.90 6.66
C ILE A 59 11.59 -9.64 5.78
N ILE A 60 11.50 -9.82 4.47
CA ILE A 60 11.32 -8.72 3.51
C ILE A 60 9.99 -8.01 3.79
N GLU A 61 8.90 -8.77 3.91
CA GLU A 61 7.56 -8.23 4.08
C GLU A 61 7.34 -7.61 5.46
N ILE A 62 7.95 -8.15 6.54
CA ILE A 62 7.95 -7.47 7.84
C ILE A 62 8.65 -6.12 7.73
N SER A 63 9.78 -6.06 7.03
CA SER A 63 10.55 -4.83 6.88
C SER A 63 9.79 -3.78 6.08
N ALA A 64 9.16 -4.19 4.97
CA ALA A 64 8.29 -3.34 4.16
C ALA A 64 7.07 -2.86 4.96
N MET A 65 6.39 -3.78 5.66
CA MET A 65 5.24 -3.47 6.51
C MET A 65 5.59 -2.41 7.57
N ILE A 66 6.69 -2.58 8.31
CA ILE A 66 7.14 -1.63 9.33
C ILE A 66 7.43 -0.26 8.70
N PHE A 67 8.11 -0.24 7.56
CA PHE A 67 8.42 0.99 6.83
C PHE A 67 7.16 1.77 6.42
N PHE A 68 6.17 1.10 5.83
CA PHE A 68 4.91 1.74 5.42
C PHE A 68 4.04 2.17 6.60
N ILE A 69 4.00 1.39 7.69
CA ILE A 69 3.31 1.78 8.92
C ILE A 69 3.96 3.04 9.50
N ALA A 70 5.29 3.15 9.49
CA ALA A 70 5.98 4.36 9.93
C ALA A 70 5.56 5.57 9.08
N LEU A 71 5.51 5.43 7.75
CA LEU A 71 5.01 6.50 6.87
C LEU A 71 3.55 6.87 7.15
N ALA A 72 2.70 5.87 7.44
CA ALA A 72 1.30 6.11 7.78
C ALA A 72 1.16 6.92 9.09
N VAL A 73 1.90 6.53 10.13
CA VAL A 73 1.91 7.22 11.43
C VAL A 73 2.47 8.63 11.31
N LEU A 74 3.61 8.82 10.63
CA LEU A 74 4.17 10.15 10.34
C LEU A 74 3.22 11.01 9.51
N GLY A 75 2.50 10.35 8.60
CA GLY A 75 1.41 10.90 7.80
C GLY A 75 0.31 11.54 8.61
N MET A 76 -0.08 10.87 9.69
CA MET A 76 -1.14 11.29 10.59
C MET A 76 -0.66 12.34 11.61
N TRP A 77 0.53 12.15 12.18
CA TRP A 77 0.99 12.94 13.32
C TRP A 77 1.80 14.18 12.94
N ILE A 78 2.51 14.14 11.81
CA ILE A 78 3.45 15.19 11.43
C ILE A 78 2.99 15.90 10.17
N SER A 79 2.77 15.16 9.08
CA SER A 79 2.43 15.77 7.80
C SER A 79 1.82 14.80 6.79
N PRO A 80 0.71 15.16 6.11
CA PRO A 80 0.08 14.29 5.12
C PRO A 80 0.98 13.97 3.91
N TYR A 81 2.09 14.70 3.71
CA TYR A 81 3.06 14.37 2.66
C TYR A 81 3.70 12.99 2.85
N PHE A 82 3.80 12.48 4.08
CA PHE A 82 4.26 11.11 4.31
C PHE A 82 3.26 10.06 3.82
N LEU A 83 1.94 10.33 3.87
CA LEU A 83 0.94 9.45 3.25
C LEU A 83 1.09 9.45 1.74
N ILE A 84 1.26 10.62 1.12
CA ILE A 84 1.48 10.73 -0.32
C ILE A 84 2.70 9.89 -0.74
N ALA A 85 3.82 10.06 -0.02
CA ALA A 85 5.02 9.26 -0.25
C ALA A 85 4.77 7.77 -0.04
N GLY A 86 4.06 7.38 1.03
CA GLY A 86 3.73 6.00 1.34
C GLY A 86 2.92 5.30 0.24
N TYR A 87 1.87 5.95 -0.27
CA TYR A 87 1.08 5.40 -1.38
C TYR A 87 1.87 5.28 -2.68
N LEU A 88 2.70 6.27 -3.01
CA LEU A 88 3.56 6.19 -4.20
C LEU A 88 4.60 5.07 -4.07
N LEU A 89 5.26 4.98 -2.92
CA LEU A 89 6.26 3.95 -2.65
C LEU A 89 5.64 2.55 -2.61
N HIS A 90 4.42 2.41 -2.10
CA HIS A 90 3.70 1.13 -2.09
C HIS A 90 3.35 0.68 -3.52
N GLY A 91 2.85 1.58 -4.36
CA GLY A 91 2.63 1.27 -5.78
C GLY A 91 3.93 0.89 -6.52
N LEU A 92 5.05 1.54 -6.19
CA LEU A 92 6.37 1.15 -6.71
C LEU A 92 6.83 -0.21 -6.18
N TRP A 93 6.59 -0.50 -4.91
CA TRP A 93 6.85 -1.80 -4.30
C TRP A 93 6.13 -2.90 -5.06
N ASP A 94 4.84 -2.74 -5.37
CA ASP A 94 4.07 -3.72 -6.16
C ASP A 94 4.64 -3.97 -7.57
N ILE A 95 5.22 -2.94 -8.21
CA ILE A 95 5.85 -3.08 -9.52
C ILE A 95 7.14 -3.89 -9.40
N ILE A 96 7.97 -3.57 -8.41
CA ILE A 96 9.29 -4.19 -8.20
C ILE A 96 9.15 -5.60 -7.63
N HIS A 97 8.21 -5.83 -6.71
CA HIS A 97 8.00 -7.11 -6.03
C HIS A 97 7.20 -8.13 -6.88
N ASN A 98 7.03 -7.88 -8.18
CA ASN A 98 6.50 -8.89 -9.10
C ASN A 98 7.45 -10.11 -9.17
N PRO A 99 6.91 -11.34 -9.30
CA PRO A 99 7.72 -12.55 -9.37
C PRO A 99 8.67 -12.47 -10.57
N GLY A 100 9.95 -12.24 -10.30
CA GLY A 100 10.99 -12.09 -11.32
C GLY A 100 12.09 -11.07 -11.00
N ILE A 101 11.94 -10.21 -10.00
CA ILE A 101 12.97 -9.20 -9.64
C ILE A 101 13.55 -9.43 -8.24
N ILE A 102 12.75 -9.86 -7.25
CA ILE A 102 13.18 -10.12 -5.87
C ILE A 102 12.60 -11.46 -5.37
#